data_AF-A0A0X1T8T1-F1
#
_entry.id   AF-A0A0X1T8T1-F1
#
_cell.length_a   1.000
_cell.length_b   1.000
_cell.length_c   1.000
_cell.angle_alpha   90.00
_cell.angle_beta   90.00
_cell.angle_gamma   90.00
#
_symmetry.space_group_name_H-M   'P 1'
#
loop_
_entity.id
_entity.type
_entity.pdbx_description
1 polymer ?
#
loop_
_entity_poly.entity_id
_entity_poly.type
_entity_poly.pdbx_seq_one_letter_code
_entity_poly.pdbx_strand_id
1 'polypeptide(L)'
;MERFDMVEMALAAFCHFVEEKPEEWRHPASEYDVYNDAGAQVGSLQGSRYFLHGATVRPDPKGFFAQIQEKDGESLLTTRTYAPYGVLRDRYIHTHTGQRLTLVETARMINGKWRVRIDDPDTYRGVVDASQVALEQGNTAAYVDLWEKEHFSIFTQCSRCCDRFDLREDCTGCEGRGFIEDLQCPSRLPSSAIARKSQAPDLQVPKNHEPAPY
;
A
#
# COMPACT_ATOMS: atom_id res chain seq x y z
N MET A 1 38.80 17.24 -2.45
CA MET A 1 37.83 18.29 -2.08
C MET A 1 36.53 18.03 -2.83
N GLU A 2 36.54 18.02 -4.17
CA GLU A 2 35.32 17.89 -5.00
C GLU A 2 34.41 16.68 -4.75
N ARG A 3 34.94 15.50 -4.35
CA ARG A 3 34.08 14.32 -4.09
C ARG A 3 33.20 14.49 -2.85
N PHE A 4 33.71 15.15 -1.80
CA PHE A 4 32.93 15.38 -0.59
C PHE A 4 31.85 16.42 -0.85
N ASP A 5 32.19 17.50 -1.54
CA ASP A 5 31.26 18.56 -1.92
C ASP A 5 30.11 18.03 -2.82
N MET A 6 30.41 17.11 -3.74
CA MET A 6 29.37 16.48 -4.58
C MET A 6 28.44 15.53 -3.79
N VAL A 7 28.96 14.78 -2.81
CA VAL A 7 28.14 13.90 -1.97
C VAL A 7 27.20 14.73 -1.08
N GLU A 8 27.70 15.82 -0.49
CA GLU A 8 26.87 16.71 0.31
C GLU A 8 25.75 17.34 -0.52
N MET A 9 26.05 17.77 -1.75
CA MET A 9 25.04 18.32 -2.66
C MET A 9 23.98 17.28 -3.05
N ALA A 10 24.38 16.02 -3.33
CA ALA A 10 23.46 14.94 -3.65
C ALA A 10 22.56 14.58 -2.46
N LEU A 11 23.11 14.54 -1.24
CA LEU A 11 22.33 14.33 -0.02
C LEU A 11 21.36 15.48 0.24
N ALA A 12 21.80 16.74 0.08
CA ALA A 12 20.92 17.89 0.23
C ALA A 12 19.75 17.87 -0.77
N ALA A 13 20.02 17.52 -2.04
CA ALA A 13 18.97 17.37 -3.05
C ALA A 13 18.00 16.22 -2.72
N PHE A 14 18.52 15.11 -2.21
CA PHE A 14 17.68 13.98 -1.77
C PHE A 14 16.82 14.34 -0.56
N CYS A 15 17.37 14.97 0.47
CA CYS A 15 16.61 15.44 1.64
C CYS A 15 15.49 16.40 1.20
N HIS A 16 15.83 17.35 0.32
CA HIS A 16 14.85 18.28 -0.23
C HIS A 16 13.72 17.56 -0.97
N PHE A 17 14.04 16.55 -1.78
CA PHE A 17 13.04 15.73 -2.47
C PHE A 17 12.13 14.99 -1.48
N VAL A 18 12.69 14.40 -0.42
CA VAL A 18 11.90 13.69 0.61
C VAL A 18 10.97 14.64 1.36
N GLU A 19 11.42 15.86 1.64
CA GLU A 19 10.64 16.87 2.38
C GLU A 19 9.54 17.53 1.53
N GLU A 20 9.81 17.82 0.25
CA GLU A 20 8.85 18.52 -0.62
C GLU A 20 7.84 17.60 -1.30
N LYS A 21 8.14 16.30 -1.44
CA LYS A 21 7.26 15.41 -2.17
C LYS A 21 5.92 15.31 -1.43
N PRO A 22 4.80 15.71 -2.03
CA PRO A 22 3.49 15.48 -1.43
C PRO A 22 3.32 13.98 -1.22
N GLU A 23 2.66 13.58 -0.14
CA GLU A 23 2.42 12.18 0.17
C GLU A 23 1.54 11.55 -0.91
N GLU A 24 2.17 11.06 -1.97
CA GLU A 24 1.52 10.29 -3.03
C GLU A 24 1.24 8.90 -2.48
N TRP A 25 0.07 8.76 -1.85
CA TRP A 25 -0.30 7.49 -1.26
C TRP A 25 -0.40 6.36 -2.32
N ARG A 26 -0.84 6.68 -3.54
CA ARG A 26 -0.92 5.72 -4.64
C ARG A 26 0.25 5.86 -5.60
N HIS A 27 0.94 4.75 -5.85
CA HIS A 27 1.95 4.64 -6.88
C HIS A 27 1.42 3.84 -8.08
N PRO A 28 1.41 4.39 -9.31
CA PRO A 28 0.84 3.71 -10.48
C PRO A 28 1.50 2.38 -10.84
N ALA A 29 2.75 2.18 -10.44
CA ALA A 29 3.48 0.93 -10.68
C ALA A 29 3.29 -0.12 -9.58
N SER A 30 2.31 0.09 -8.69
CA SER A 30 2.02 -0.79 -7.57
C SER A 30 0.74 -1.59 -7.78
N GLU A 31 0.71 -2.75 -7.14
CA GLU A 31 -0.45 -3.60 -6.96
C GLU A 31 -0.95 -3.44 -5.53
N TYR A 32 -2.27 -3.37 -5.40
CA TYR A 32 -2.93 -3.25 -4.12
C TYR A 32 -3.98 -4.33 -3.97
N ASP A 33 -4.05 -4.95 -2.81
CA ASP A 33 -5.22 -5.70 -2.38
C ASP A 33 -6.22 -4.77 -1.73
N VAL A 34 -7.51 -5.06 -1.91
CA VAL A 34 -8.61 -4.23 -1.41
C VAL A 34 -9.42 -5.00 -0.38
N TYR A 35 -9.50 -4.46 0.83
CA TYR A 35 -10.19 -5.05 1.96
C TYR A 35 -11.40 -4.21 2.35
N ASN A 36 -12.49 -4.85 2.76
CA ASN A 36 -13.61 -4.14 3.39
C ASN A 36 -13.36 -3.89 4.89
N ASP A 37 -14.21 -3.11 5.54
CA ASP A 37 -14.11 -2.85 7.00
C ASP A 37 -14.25 -4.12 7.87
N ALA A 38 -14.71 -5.25 7.31
CA ALA A 38 -14.76 -6.54 8.00
C ALA A 38 -13.45 -7.35 7.88
N GLY A 39 -12.43 -6.82 7.19
CA GLY A 39 -11.14 -7.47 6.97
C GLY A 39 -11.14 -8.54 5.87
N ALA A 40 -12.21 -8.65 5.09
CA ALA A 40 -12.25 -9.57 3.95
C ALA A 40 -11.69 -8.89 2.69
N GLN A 41 -10.83 -9.60 1.97
CA GLN A 41 -10.38 -9.17 0.65
C GLN A 41 -11.55 -9.25 -0.33
N VAL A 42 -11.86 -8.12 -0.96
CA VAL A 42 -12.97 -7.94 -1.92
C VAL A 42 -12.49 -7.57 -3.32
N GLY A 43 -11.19 -7.38 -3.50
CA GLY A 43 -10.63 -7.14 -4.82
C GLY A 43 -9.15 -6.80 -4.81
N SER A 44 -8.71 -6.24 -5.94
CA SER A 44 -7.39 -5.68 -6.13
C SER A 44 -7.44 -4.45 -7.03
N LEU A 45 -6.50 -3.53 -6.84
CA LEU A 45 -6.27 -2.38 -7.71
C LEU A 45 -4.89 -2.54 -8.37
N GLN A 46 -4.86 -2.52 -9.70
CA GLN A 46 -3.64 -2.61 -10.50
C GLN A 46 -3.59 -1.43 -11.47
N GLY A 47 -2.60 -0.55 -11.30
CA GLY A 47 -2.53 0.71 -12.03
C GLY A 47 -3.77 1.58 -11.76
N SER A 48 -4.61 1.78 -12.79
CA SER A 48 -5.89 2.50 -12.68
C SER A 48 -7.12 1.59 -12.68
N ARG A 49 -6.95 0.26 -12.67
CA ARG A 49 -8.06 -0.69 -12.79
C ARG A 49 -8.35 -1.39 -11.47
N TYR A 50 -9.60 -1.36 -11.06
CA TYR A 50 -10.11 -2.06 -9.90
C TYR A 50 -10.82 -3.35 -10.34
N PHE A 51 -10.48 -4.47 -9.70
CA PHE A 51 -11.02 -5.80 -9.97
C PHE A 51 -11.75 -6.31 -8.73
N LEU A 52 -12.99 -6.80 -8.89
CA LEU A 52 -13.73 -7.46 -7.81
C LEU A 52 -13.39 -8.95 -7.80
N HIS A 53 -12.90 -9.45 -6.67
CA HIS A 53 -12.65 -10.86 -6.44
C HIS A 53 -12.43 -11.16 -4.96
N GLY A 54 -12.64 -12.42 -4.54
CA GLY A 54 -12.26 -12.88 -3.21
C GLY A 54 -10.77 -13.25 -3.12
N ALA A 55 -10.31 -13.58 -1.90
CA ALA A 55 -8.90 -13.80 -1.60
C ALA A 55 -8.19 -14.90 -2.42
N THR A 56 -8.92 -15.91 -2.88
CA THR A 56 -8.34 -17.07 -3.58
C THR A 56 -8.44 -16.98 -5.11
N VAL A 57 -8.96 -15.86 -5.63
CA VAL A 57 -9.28 -15.72 -7.05
C VAL A 57 -8.30 -14.75 -7.70
N ARG A 58 -7.60 -15.20 -8.74
CA ARG A 58 -6.83 -14.29 -9.59
C ARG A 58 -7.78 -13.58 -10.56
N PRO A 59 -7.78 -12.24 -10.63
CA PRO A 59 -8.65 -11.52 -11.54
C PRO A 59 -8.25 -11.76 -13.00
N ASP A 60 -9.26 -11.85 -13.88
CA ASP A 60 -9.04 -11.80 -15.33
C ASP A 60 -8.53 -10.39 -15.70
N PRO A 61 -7.38 -10.25 -16.39
CA PRO A 61 -6.87 -8.95 -16.83
C PRO A 61 -7.85 -8.09 -17.64
N LYS A 62 -8.82 -8.73 -18.34
CA LYS A 62 -9.88 -8.06 -19.10
C LYS A 62 -11.16 -7.83 -18.29
N GLY A 63 -11.26 -8.43 -17.11
CA GLY A 63 -12.41 -8.45 -16.24
C GLY A 63 -12.46 -7.33 -15.21
N PHE A 64 -11.79 -6.19 -15.44
CA PHE A 64 -11.82 -5.08 -14.48
C PHE A 64 -13.28 -4.63 -14.24
N PHE A 65 -13.59 -4.28 -13.00
CA PHE A 65 -14.92 -3.85 -12.58
C PHE A 65 -15.09 -2.34 -12.77
N ALA A 66 -14.11 -1.57 -12.29
CA ALA A 66 -14.08 -0.12 -12.39
C ALA A 66 -12.69 0.39 -12.76
N GLN A 67 -12.63 1.63 -13.25
CA GLN A 67 -11.40 2.33 -13.58
C GLN A 67 -11.37 3.68 -12.87
N ILE A 68 -10.20 4.04 -12.36
CA ILE A 68 -9.91 5.37 -11.81
C ILE A 68 -9.85 6.37 -12.96
N GLN A 69 -10.58 7.46 -12.83
CA GLN A 69 -10.56 8.62 -13.70
C GLN A 69 -10.30 9.86 -12.83
N GLU A 70 -9.24 10.59 -13.16
CA GLU A 70 -8.97 11.87 -12.51
C GLU A 70 -9.94 12.92 -13.08
N LYS A 71 -10.75 13.53 -12.22
CA LYS A 71 -11.72 14.55 -12.61
C LYS A 71 -11.85 15.59 -11.50
N ASP A 72 -11.70 16.87 -11.84
CA ASP A 72 -11.87 18.00 -10.91
C ASP A 72 -11.02 17.89 -9.62
N GLY A 73 -9.84 17.26 -9.71
CA GLY A 73 -8.94 17.01 -8.57
C GLY A 73 -9.31 15.80 -7.72
N GLU A 74 -10.30 15.00 -8.14
CA GLU A 74 -10.70 13.77 -7.47
C GLU A 74 -10.43 12.53 -8.34
N SER A 75 -10.01 11.44 -7.69
CA SER A 75 -9.82 10.14 -8.32
C SER A 75 -11.13 9.33 -8.27
N LEU A 76 -12.00 9.51 -9.27
CA LEU A 76 -13.31 8.85 -9.34
C LEU A 76 -13.18 7.41 -9.87
N LEU A 77 -13.83 6.45 -9.20
CA LEU A 77 -13.97 5.09 -9.72
C LEU A 77 -15.25 4.99 -10.54
N THR A 78 -15.09 4.76 -11.84
CA THR A 78 -16.19 4.59 -12.79
C THR A 78 -16.23 3.13 -13.27
N THR A 79 -17.39 2.50 -13.11
CA THR A 79 -17.60 1.12 -13.60
C THR A 79 -17.51 1.03 -15.12
N ARG A 80 -17.39 -0.19 -15.65
CA ARG A 80 -17.41 -0.43 -17.12
C ARG A 80 -18.69 0.04 -17.81
N THR A 81 -19.80 0.15 -17.08
CA THR A 81 -21.09 0.66 -17.58
C THR A 81 -21.24 2.17 -17.38
N TYR A 82 -20.14 2.88 -17.11
CA TYR A 82 -20.10 4.33 -16.86
C TYR A 82 -20.88 4.80 -15.63
N ALA A 83 -21.27 3.87 -14.74
CA ALA A 83 -21.89 4.24 -13.48
C ALA A 83 -20.80 4.61 -12.45
N PRO A 84 -20.98 5.67 -11.66
CA PRO A 84 -20.05 6.03 -10.60
C PRO A 84 -20.11 4.97 -9.49
N TYR A 85 -18.95 4.51 -9.03
CA TYR A 85 -18.82 3.51 -7.97
C TYR A 85 -18.42 4.12 -6.63
N GLY A 86 -17.46 5.04 -6.66
CA GLY A 86 -16.93 5.69 -5.48
C GLY A 86 -15.79 6.64 -5.80
N VAL A 87 -15.14 7.15 -4.77
CA VAL A 87 -14.00 8.06 -4.86
C VAL A 87 -12.83 7.46 -4.12
N LEU A 88 -11.67 7.42 -4.77
CA LEU A 88 -10.40 7.11 -4.12
C LEU A 88 -9.86 8.39 -3.46
N ARG A 89 -9.64 8.32 -2.15
CA ARG A 89 -9.01 9.38 -1.37
C ARG A 89 -8.04 8.73 -0.39
N ASP A 90 -6.82 9.23 -0.37
CA ASP A 90 -5.72 8.60 0.37
C ASP A 90 -5.68 7.10 0.06
N ARG A 91 -5.73 6.26 1.09
CA ARG A 91 -5.72 4.79 1.01
C ARG A 91 -7.08 4.12 0.92
N TYR A 92 -8.13 4.90 0.67
CA TYR A 92 -9.50 4.42 0.80
C TYR A 92 -10.31 4.66 -0.47
N ILE A 93 -11.03 3.64 -0.90
CA ILE A 93 -12.17 3.83 -1.80
C ILE A 93 -13.40 4.05 -0.91
N HIS A 94 -13.98 5.23 -1.02
CA HIS A 94 -15.28 5.57 -0.46
C HIS A 94 -16.35 5.26 -1.49
N THR A 95 -17.05 4.14 -1.35
CA THR A 95 -18.12 3.76 -2.28
C THR A 95 -19.33 4.66 -2.09
N HIS A 96 -20.12 4.87 -3.15
CA HIS A 96 -21.39 5.58 -3.04
C HIS A 96 -22.44 4.82 -2.22
N THR A 97 -22.23 3.53 -1.98
CA THR A 97 -23.04 2.72 -1.05
C THR A 97 -22.68 2.96 0.42
N GLY A 98 -21.68 3.80 0.71
CA GLY A 98 -21.24 4.14 2.08
C GLY A 98 -20.23 3.17 2.67
N GLN A 99 -19.71 2.22 1.89
CA GLN A 99 -18.64 1.34 2.34
C GLN A 99 -17.29 2.03 2.18
N ARG A 100 -16.39 1.77 3.13
CA ARG A 100 -14.99 2.13 3.00
C ARG A 100 -14.18 0.89 2.70
N LEU A 101 -13.45 0.92 1.59
CA LEU A 101 -12.52 -0.14 1.22
C LEU A 101 -11.11 0.36 1.43
N THR A 102 -10.31 -0.42 2.18
CA THR A 102 -8.91 -0.11 2.46
C THR A 102 -8.04 -0.77 1.43
N LEU A 103 -7.18 0.03 0.79
CA LEU A 103 -6.19 -0.49 -0.13
C LEU A 103 -4.90 -0.76 0.63
N VAL A 104 -4.32 -1.92 0.35
CA VAL A 104 -3.04 -2.31 0.90
C VAL A 104 -2.11 -2.64 -0.25
N GLU A 105 -1.01 -1.91 -0.32
CA GLU A 105 0.05 -2.19 -1.29
C GLU A 105 0.69 -3.55 -1.01
N THR A 106 0.81 -4.39 -2.04
CA THR A 106 1.35 -5.76 -1.92
C THR A 106 2.59 -5.97 -2.78
N ALA A 107 2.64 -5.36 -3.96
CA ALA A 107 3.78 -5.41 -4.85
C ALA A 107 4.02 -4.06 -5.53
N ARG A 108 5.28 -3.78 -5.90
CA ARG A 108 5.67 -2.60 -6.68
C ARG A 108 6.71 -2.97 -7.72
N MET A 109 6.58 -2.42 -8.92
CA MET A 109 7.63 -2.48 -9.93
C MET A 109 8.69 -1.42 -9.62
N ILE A 110 9.88 -1.85 -9.23
CA ILE A 110 11.02 -0.98 -8.92
C ILE A 110 12.17 -1.39 -9.83
N ASN A 111 12.70 -0.45 -10.63
CA ASN A 111 13.81 -0.70 -11.56
C ASN A 111 13.57 -1.91 -12.48
N GLY A 112 12.34 -2.04 -13.01
CA GLY A 112 11.95 -3.12 -13.92
C GLY A 112 11.81 -4.50 -13.27
N LYS A 113 11.82 -4.58 -11.93
CA LYS A 113 11.61 -5.82 -11.18
C LYS A 113 10.43 -5.67 -10.23
N TRP A 114 9.52 -6.64 -10.25
CA TRP A 114 8.50 -6.75 -9.22
C TRP A 114 9.16 -7.07 -7.88
N ARG A 115 8.83 -6.26 -6.87
CA ARG A 115 9.20 -6.47 -5.48
C ARG A 115 7.93 -6.69 -4.68
N VAL A 116 7.99 -7.62 -3.73
CA VAL A 116 6.95 -7.83 -2.73
C VAL A 116 7.24 -6.91 -1.54
N ARG A 117 6.18 -6.39 -0.93
CA ARG A 117 6.30 -5.53 0.25
C ARG A 117 6.97 -6.29 1.39
N ILE A 118 7.88 -5.63 2.10
CA ILE A 118 8.54 -6.26 3.26
C ILE A 118 7.52 -6.39 4.39
N ASP A 119 7.27 -7.61 4.84
CA ASP A 119 6.35 -7.98 5.92
C ASP A 119 7.03 -8.71 7.09
N ASP A 120 8.29 -9.10 6.92
CA ASP A 120 9.11 -9.75 7.94
C ASP A 120 9.93 -8.71 8.74
N PRO A 121 9.80 -8.65 10.08
CA PRO A 121 10.52 -7.69 10.92
C PRO A 121 12.05 -7.80 10.83
N ASP A 122 12.58 -9.01 10.72
CA ASP A 122 14.04 -9.24 10.69
C ASP A 122 14.62 -8.76 9.35
N THR A 123 13.92 -9.04 8.24
CA THR A 123 14.24 -8.52 6.92
C THR A 123 14.21 -7.00 6.90
N TYR A 124 13.18 -6.38 7.49
CA TYR A 124 13.07 -4.93 7.59
C TYR A 124 14.25 -4.33 8.38
N ARG A 125 14.56 -4.89 9.55
CA ARG A 125 15.73 -4.49 10.35
C ARG A 125 17.02 -4.60 9.56
N GLY A 126 17.23 -5.70 8.84
CA GLY A 126 18.40 -5.88 7.98
C GLY A 126 18.52 -4.83 6.89
N VAL A 127 17.41 -4.36 6.32
CA VAL A 127 17.41 -3.27 5.34
C VAL A 127 17.78 -1.95 6.00
N VAL A 128 17.19 -1.61 7.15
CA VAL A 128 17.51 -0.38 7.90
C VAL A 128 18.99 -0.31 8.27
N ASP A 129 19.51 -1.39 8.84
CA ASP A 129 20.91 -1.46 9.27
C ASP A 129 21.87 -1.37 8.05
N ALA A 130 21.52 -2.03 6.94
CA ALA A 130 22.27 -1.91 5.69
C ALA A 130 22.22 -0.49 5.09
N SER A 131 21.08 0.20 5.17
CA SER A 131 20.93 1.60 4.75
C SER A 131 21.90 2.48 5.54
N GLN A 132 21.95 2.31 6.87
CA GLN A 132 22.85 3.08 7.73
C GLN A 132 24.32 2.84 7.38
N VAL A 133 24.72 1.58 7.18
CA VAL A 133 26.09 1.25 6.76
C VAL A 133 26.43 1.87 5.40
N ALA A 134 25.49 1.85 4.44
CA ALA A 134 25.70 2.46 3.13
C ALA A 134 25.88 3.99 3.24
N LEU A 135 25.12 4.63 4.11
CA LEU A 135 25.25 6.06 4.40
C LEU A 135 26.61 6.39 5.02
N GLU A 136 27.04 5.62 6.03
CA GLU A 136 28.35 5.78 6.70
C GLU A 136 29.53 5.58 5.74
N GLN A 137 29.39 4.69 4.76
CA GLN A 137 30.39 4.45 3.73
C GLN A 137 30.39 5.51 2.61
N GLY A 138 29.44 6.45 2.64
CA GLY A 138 29.24 7.45 1.57
C GLY A 138 28.76 6.83 0.25
N ASN A 139 28.16 5.64 0.28
CA ASN A 139 27.59 4.98 -0.89
C ASN A 139 26.13 5.40 -1.07
N THR A 140 25.93 6.63 -1.57
CA THR A 140 24.59 7.22 -1.75
C THR A 140 23.68 6.39 -2.64
N ALA A 141 24.21 5.76 -3.69
CA ALA A 141 23.40 4.91 -4.59
C ALA A 141 22.82 3.70 -3.84
N ALA A 142 23.64 3.00 -3.05
CA ALA A 142 23.16 1.90 -2.23
C ALA A 142 22.21 2.36 -1.13
N TYR A 143 22.45 3.53 -0.53
CA TYR A 143 21.55 4.13 0.45
C TYR A 143 20.17 4.41 -0.15
N VAL A 144 20.09 5.07 -1.31
CA VAL A 144 18.82 5.35 -1.99
C VAL A 144 18.08 4.05 -2.36
N ASP A 145 18.80 3.06 -2.91
CA ASP A 145 18.23 1.75 -3.25
C ASP A 145 17.66 0.99 -2.04
N LEU A 146 18.25 1.15 -0.85
CA LEU A 146 17.79 0.52 0.38
C LEU A 146 16.68 1.34 1.05
N TRP A 147 16.75 2.66 1.00
CA TRP A 147 15.70 3.57 1.45
C TRP A 147 14.39 3.33 0.69
N GLU A 148 14.43 3.16 -0.63
CA GLU A 148 13.22 2.84 -1.42
C GLU A 148 12.60 1.49 -1.01
N LYS A 149 13.43 0.51 -0.64
CA LYS A 149 12.95 -0.79 -0.15
C LYS A 149 12.37 -0.69 1.24
N GLU A 150 13.00 0.07 2.12
CA GLU A 150 12.52 0.35 3.47
C GLU A 150 11.13 1.02 3.43
N HIS A 151 10.96 2.00 2.55
CA HIS A 151 9.68 2.71 2.34
C HIS A 151 8.61 1.82 1.70
N PHE A 152 9.01 0.71 1.09
CA PHE A 152 8.11 -0.31 0.57
C PHE A 152 7.98 -1.50 1.55
N SER A 153 7.57 -1.19 2.78
CA SER A 153 7.35 -2.17 3.84
C SER A 153 6.02 -1.94 4.58
N ILE A 154 5.58 -2.93 5.37
CA ILE A 154 4.49 -2.76 6.33
C ILE A 154 4.96 -2.07 7.61
N PHE A 155 6.25 -1.77 7.72
CA PHE A 155 6.83 -1.17 8.92
C PHE A 155 7.09 0.31 8.67
N THR A 156 7.12 1.06 9.76
CA THR A 156 7.51 2.46 9.75
C THR A 156 8.34 2.75 10.98
N GLN A 157 9.24 3.72 10.88
CA GLN A 157 10.07 4.12 11.99
C GLN A 157 9.21 4.52 13.20
N CYS A 158 9.62 4.10 14.39
CA CYS A 158 8.89 4.42 15.61
C CYS A 158 8.99 5.93 15.87
N SER A 159 7.86 6.64 15.87
CA SER A 159 7.83 8.09 16.13
C SER A 159 8.28 8.51 17.54
N ARG A 160 8.41 7.56 18.48
CA ARG A 160 8.86 7.84 19.86
C ARG A 160 10.37 7.83 20.01
N CYS A 161 11.04 6.79 19.49
CA CYS A 161 12.49 6.66 19.61
C CYS A 161 13.23 7.03 18.33
N CYS A 162 12.53 7.13 17.19
CA CYS A 162 13.10 7.36 15.86
C CYS A 162 14.25 6.39 15.54
N ASP A 163 14.15 5.14 16.01
CA ASP A 163 15.20 4.12 15.95
C ASP A 163 16.56 4.54 16.55
N ARG A 164 16.59 5.59 17.39
CA ARG A 164 17.83 6.04 18.02
C ARG A 164 18.34 5.02 19.03
N PHE A 165 19.61 4.67 18.91
CA PHE A 165 20.26 3.67 19.75
C PHE A 165 20.05 3.91 21.26
N ASP A 166 20.20 5.16 21.71
CA ASP A 166 20.10 5.55 23.12
C ASP A 166 18.68 5.50 23.69
N LEU A 167 17.65 5.51 22.85
CA LEU A 167 16.25 5.52 23.26
C LEU A 167 15.51 4.23 22.93
N ARG A 168 16.02 3.46 21.96
CA ARG A 168 15.34 2.33 21.37
C ARG A 168 15.13 1.20 22.37
N GLU A 169 16.18 0.81 23.10
CA GLU A 169 16.17 -0.37 23.98
C GLU A 169 15.07 -0.27 25.05
N ASP A 170 14.83 0.92 25.60
CA ASP A 170 13.80 1.19 26.62
C ASP A 170 12.48 1.70 26.02
N CYS A 171 12.34 1.74 24.69
CA CYS A 171 11.17 2.31 24.04
C CYS A 171 9.94 1.38 24.14
N THR A 172 9.03 1.72 25.04
CA THR A 172 7.73 1.04 25.20
C THR A 172 6.82 1.15 23.98
N GLY A 173 7.06 2.13 23.08
CA GLY A 173 6.23 2.32 21.88
C GLY A 173 6.50 1.32 20.76
N CYS A 174 7.72 0.76 20.71
CA CYS A 174 8.11 -0.22 19.69
C CYS A 174 8.64 -1.53 20.29
N GLU A 175 8.68 -1.64 21.63
CA GLU A 175 9.19 -2.79 22.37
C GLU A 175 10.65 -3.10 22.03
N GLY A 176 11.50 -2.06 21.99
CA GLY A 176 12.91 -2.24 21.65
C GLY A 176 13.22 -2.36 20.16
N ARG A 177 12.19 -2.44 19.29
CA ARG A 177 12.40 -2.73 17.86
C ARG A 177 12.81 -1.54 17.03
N GLY A 178 12.63 -0.30 17.46
CA GLY A 178 12.93 0.91 16.68
C GLY A 178 11.93 1.26 15.56
N PHE A 179 11.06 0.31 15.20
CA PHE A 179 9.99 0.47 14.22
C PHE A 179 8.68 -0.13 14.74
N ILE A 180 7.58 0.26 14.11
CA ILE A 180 6.24 -0.26 14.36
C ILE A 180 5.65 -0.77 13.05
N GLU A 181 4.78 -1.77 13.13
CA GLU A 181 3.95 -2.16 12.00
C GLU A 181 2.89 -1.08 11.76
N ASP A 182 2.62 -0.76 10.50
CA ASP A 182 1.51 0.10 10.09
C ASP A 182 0.23 -0.44 10.75
N LEU A 183 -0.43 0.40 11.55
CA LEU A 183 -1.65 0.07 12.27
C LEU A 183 -2.79 -0.35 11.34
N GLN A 184 -2.65 -0.11 10.03
CA GLN A 184 -3.62 -0.45 8.99
C GLN A 184 -3.12 -1.60 8.08
N CYS A 185 -2.15 -2.38 8.56
CA CYS A 185 -1.69 -3.62 7.92
C CYS A 185 -2.85 -4.63 7.77
N PRO A 186 -3.02 -5.29 6.60
CA PRO A 186 -4.15 -6.17 6.29
C PRO A 186 -4.26 -7.37 7.23
N SER A 187 -3.14 -7.88 7.75
CA SER A 187 -3.09 -8.99 8.70
C SER A 187 -3.67 -8.63 10.08
N ARG A 188 -3.84 -7.34 10.37
CA ARG A 188 -4.36 -6.82 11.65
C ARG A 188 -5.61 -5.95 11.51
N LEU A 189 -6.14 -5.76 10.30
CA LEU A 189 -7.48 -5.17 10.13
C LEU A 189 -8.47 -6.03 10.95
N PRO A 190 -9.29 -5.42 11.81
CA PRO A 190 -10.04 -6.16 12.81
C PRO A 190 -10.93 -7.22 12.14
N SER A 191 -10.61 -8.49 12.40
CA SER A 191 -11.42 -9.65 12.07
C SER A 191 -12.66 -9.76 12.98
N SER A 192 -13.25 -8.63 13.37
CA SER A 192 -14.40 -8.58 14.28
C SER A 192 -15.72 -9.05 13.64
N ALA A 193 -15.67 -9.72 12.49
CA ALA A 193 -16.82 -10.37 11.85
C ALA A 193 -16.74 -11.91 11.81
N ILE A 194 -15.65 -12.55 12.27
CA ILE A 194 -15.54 -14.02 12.25
C ILE A 194 -16.30 -14.69 13.42
N ALA A 195 -16.71 -13.93 14.45
CA ALA A 195 -17.29 -14.51 15.67
C ALA A 195 -18.79 -14.22 15.94
N ARG A 196 -19.57 -13.65 14.99
CA ARG A 196 -21.03 -13.55 15.18
C ARG A 196 -21.83 -13.83 13.90
N LYS A 197 -22.20 -15.11 13.79
CA LYS A 197 -23.34 -15.68 13.06
C LYS A 197 -23.20 -15.65 11.53
N SER A 198 -22.70 -16.72 10.90
CA SER A 198 -23.57 -17.82 10.42
C SER A 198 -25.03 -17.40 10.15
N GLN A 199 -25.23 -16.59 9.12
CA GLN A 199 -26.40 -16.61 8.23
C GLN A 199 -26.12 -15.72 7.01
N ALA A 200 -25.77 -16.36 5.89
CA ALA A 200 -25.69 -15.71 4.59
C ALA A 200 -27.09 -15.38 4.07
N PRO A 201 -27.26 -14.28 3.31
CA PRO A 201 -28.16 -14.28 2.17
C PRO A 201 -27.31 -14.29 0.89
N ASP A 202 -27.64 -15.23 0.01
CA ASP A 202 -27.11 -15.35 -1.35
C ASP A 202 -27.07 -13.98 -2.06
N LEU A 203 -25.88 -13.57 -2.51
CA LEU A 203 -25.78 -12.63 -3.62
C LEU A 203 -26.27 -13.38 -4.87
N GLN A 204 -27.57 -13.26 -5.17
CA GLN A 204 -28.12 -13.71 -6.44
C GLN A 204 -27.56 -12.83 -7.56
N VAL A 205 -26.71 -13.44 -8.37
CA VAL A 205 -26.41 -12.96 -9.72
C VAL A 205 -27.74 -12.91 -10.49
N PRO A 206 -28.16 -11.76 -11.05
CA PRO A 206 -29.39 -11.71 -11.83
C PRO A 206 -29.24 -12.62 -13.05
N LYS A 207 -30.09 -13.65 -13.13
CA LYS A 207 -30.22 -14.52 -14.30
C LYS A 207 -30.78 -13.68 -15.45
N ASN A 208 -30.02 -13.58 -16.53
CA ASN A 208 -30.47 -12.98 -17.77
C ASN A 208 -31.75 -13.68 -18.27
N HIS A 209 -32.74 -12.87 -18.65
CA HIS A 209 -33.95 -13.31 -19.34
C HIS A 209 -33.58 -13.85 -20.74
N GLU A 210 -33.86 -15.12 -21.00
CA GLU A 210 -34.00 -15.63 -22.37
C GLU A 210 -35.28 -15.07 -22.99
N PRO A 211 -35.28 -14.72 -24.30
CA PRO A 211 -36.49 -14.29 -24.98
C PRO A 211 -37.40 -15.49 -25.26
N ALA A 212 -38.69 -15.34 -24.96
CA ALA A 212 -39.72 -16.33 -25.27
C ALA A 212 -39.95 -16.44 -26.79
N PRO A 213 -40.14 -17.66 -27.35
CA PRO A 213 -40.52 -17.82 -28.74
C PRO A 213 -42.06 -17.80 -28.85
N TYR A 214 -42.59 -16.96 -29.74
CA TYR A 214 -43.73 -17.27 -30.60
C TYR A 214 -43.69 -16.35 -31.83
#